data_AF-A0A0C2GIX7-F1
#
_entry.id   AF-A0A0C2GIX7-F1
#
_cell.length_a   1.000
_cell.length_b   1.000
_cell.length_c   1.000
_cell.angle_alpha   90.00
_cell.angle_beta   90.00
_cell.angle_gamma   90.00
#
_symmetry.space_group_name_H-M   'P 1'
#
loop_
_entity.id
_entity.type
_entity.pdbx_description
1 polymer ?
#
loop_
_entity_poly.entity_id
_entity_poly.type
_entity_poly.pdbx_seq_one_letter_code
_entity_poly.pdbx_strand_id
1 'polypeptide(L)'
;MVEENQSDIAPTAEKLAETRLKRYGYVLRANKDTFRKVGLDLEVLGKREKGRPEQRWLDTLYDDLKQLVLTRTRCMIERNGVRR
;
A
#
# COMPACT_ATOMS: atom_id res chain seq x y z
N MET A 1 8.02 8.63 -30.86
CA MET A 1 8.06 7.20 -30.46
C MET A 1 9.29 7.04 -29.60
N VAL A 2 9.14 7.12 -28.28
CA VAL A 2 10.22 6.78 -27.35
C VAL A 2 9.75 5.52 -26.64
N GLU A 3 10.31 4.39 -27.09
CA GLU A 3 10.24 3.12 -26.36
C GLU A 3 10.97 3.34 -25.03
N GLU A 4 10.23 3.43 -23.93
CA GLU A 4 10.80 3.40 -22.59
C GLU A 4 11.32 1.98 -22.35
N ASN A 5 12.64 1.88 -22.20
CA ASN A 5 13.33 0.64 -21.86
C ASN A 5 12.76 0.07 -20.57
N GLN A 6 12.04 -1.04 -20.70
CA GLN A 6 11.56 -1.85 -19.59
C GLN A 6 12.75 -2.58 -18.97
N SER A 7 13.38 -1.95 -17.98
CA SER A 7 14.32 -2.64 -17.11
C SER A 7 13.57 -3.64 -16.23
N ASP A 8 14.11 -4.84 -16.03
CA ASP A 8 13.68 -5.93 -15.11
C ASP A 8 13.57 -5.53 -13.62
N ILE A 9 13.65 -4.24 -13.32
CA ILE A 9 13.48 -3.64 -12.00
C ILE A 9 12.04 -3.12 -11.94
N ALA A 10 11.24 -3.73 -11.06
CA ALA A 10 9.88 -3.26 -10.80
C ALA A 10 9.87 -1.75 -10.51
N PRO A 11 8.86 -1.00 -10.97
CA PRO A 11 8.75 0.42 -10.73
C PRO A 11 8.97 0.73 -9.24
N THR A 12 9.78 1.76 -8.92
CA THR A 12 10.19 2.07 -7.53
C THR A 12 9.00 2.17 -6.57
N ALA A 13 7.84 2.64 -7.06
CA ALA A 13 6.59 2.71 -6.31
C ALA A 13 6.10 1.33 -5.81
N GLU A 14 6.22 0.29 -6.63
CA GLU A 14 5.79 -1.08 -6.29
C GLU A 14 6.67 -1.66 -5.18
N LYS A 15 7.98 -1.46 -5.23
CA LYS A 15 8.90 -1.89 -4.16
C LYS A 15 8.67 -1.18 -2.84
N LEU A 16 8.33 0.11 -2.90
CA LEU A 16 7.96 0.86 -1.71
C LEU A 16 6.63 0.35 -1.12
N ALA A 17 5.63 0.05 -1.95
CA ALA A 17 4.38 -0.55 -1.53
C ALA A 17 4.59 -1.94 -0.88
N GLU A 18 5.36 -2.82 -1.52
CA GLU A 18 5.74 -4.13 -0.96
C GLU A 18 6.37 -4.00 0.44
N THR A 19 7.28 -3.04 0.61
CA THR A 19 7.97 -2.81 1.88
C THR A 19 7.01 -2.31 2.97
N ARG A 20 6.10 -1.38 2.62
CA ARG A 20 5.06 -0.89 3.54
C ARG A 20 4.14 -2.02 3.99
N LEU A 21 3.69 -2.87 3.07
CA LEU A 21 2.81 -3.99 3.35
C LEU A 21 3.49 -5.08 4.18
N LYS A 22 4.77 -5.37 3.93
CA LYS A 22 5.56 -6.28 4.79
C LYS A 22 5.64 -5.76 6.23
N ARG A 23 5.89 -4.46 6.39
CA ARG A 23 5.93 -3.80 7.71
C ARG A 23 4.57 -3.88 8.40
N TYR A 24 3.49 -3.68 7.67
CA TYR A 24 2.13 -3.84 8.20
C TYR A 24 1.84 -5.27 8.66
N GLY A 25 2.19 -6.27 7.86
CA GLY A 25 2.07 -7.67 8.24
C GLY A 25 2.87 -8.00 9.52
N TYR A 26 4.05 -7.40 9.69
CA TYR A 26 4.83 -7.52 10.93
C TYR A 26 4.10 -6.88 12.13
N VAL A 27 3.57 -5.67 11.98
CA VAL A 27 2.80 -4.99 13.03
C VAL A 27 1.55 -5.78 13.40
N LEU A 28 0.82 -6.34 12.43
CA LEU A 28 -0.37 -7.17 12.67
C LEU A 28 -0.03 -8.48 13.39
N ARG A 29 1.11 -9.09 13.12
CA ARG A 29 1.57 -10.31 13.81
C ARG A 29 2.17 -10.04 15.18
N ALA A 30 2.45 -8.79 15.53
CA ALA A 30 2.97 -8.44 16.84
C ALA A 30 1.93 -8.73 17.95
N ASN A 31 2.42 -8.97 19.17
CA ASN A 31 1.58 -9.14 20.34
C ASN A 31 0.77 -7.85 20.59
N LYS A 32 -0.47 -8.01 21.10
CA LYS A 32 -1.44 -6.92 21.31
C LYS A 32 -0.88 -5.79 22.16
N ASP A 33 -0.05 -6.10 23.14
CA ASP A 33 0.54 -5.12 24.07
C ASP A 33 1.76 -4.39 23.50
N THR A 34 2.17 -4.72 22.28
CA THR A 34 3.31 -4.04 21.66
C THR A 34 2.88 -2.63 21.26
N PHE A 35 3.62 -1.60 21.68
CA PHE A 35 3.39 -0.19 21.30
C PHE A 35 3.10 0.04 19.81
N ARG A 36 3.72 -0.77 18.93
CA ARG A 36 3.50 -0.72 17.49
C ARG A 36 2.07 -1.04 17.06
N LYS A 37 1.40 -1.97 17.77
CA LYS A 37 0.03 -2.39 17.51
C LYS A 37 -0.98 -1.47 18.18
N VAL A 38 -0.69 -1.05 19.41
CA VAL A 38 -1.46 0.00 20.11
C VAL A 38 -1.47 1.31 19.33
N GLY A 39 -0.32 1.72 18.78
CA GLY A 39 -0.22 2.93 17.95
C GLY A 39 -0.84 2.82 16.56
N LEU A 40 -1.13 1.61 16.08
CA LEU A 40 -1.91 1.38 14.86
C LEU A 40 -3.40 1.63 15.13
N ASP A 41 -3.90 1.17 16.28
CA ASP A 41 -5.31 1.29 16.68
C ASP A 41 -5.65 2.65 17.33
N LEU A 42 -4.64 3.47 17.64
CA LEU A 42 -4.82 4.77 18.26
C LEU A 42 -5.48 5.76 17.30
N GLU A 43 -6.76 6.02 17.55
CA GLU A 43 -7.49 7.08 16.87
C GLU A 43 -7.07 8.44 17.45
N VAL A 44 -6.25 9.19 16.70
CA VAL A 44 -5.84 10.54 17.12
C VAL A 44 -7.01 11.49 16.91
N LEU A 45 -7.76 11.75 17.98
CA LEU A 45 -8.80 12.76 18.04
C LEU A 45 -8.17 14.17 18.08
N GLY A 46 -8.25 14.90 16.98
CA GLY A 46 -7.76 16.28 16.90
C GLY A 46 -7.66 16.80 15.46
N LYS A 47 -7.86 18.11 15.28
CA LYS A 47 -7.56 18.78 14.00
C LYS A 47 -6.05 18.88 13.85
N ARG A 48 -5.53 18.25 12.79
CA ARG A 48 -4.09 18.20 12.46
C ARG A 48 -3.60 19.62 12.14
N GLU A 49 -2.40 19.97 12.60
CA GLU A 49 -1.83 21.30 12.40
C GLU A 49 -1.65 21.65 10.91
N LYS A 50 -1.89 22.92 10.56
CA LYS A 50 -1.73 23.45 9.20
C LYS A 50 -0.28 23.26 8.74
N GLY A 51 -0.09 22.59 7.60
CA GLY A 51 1.22 22.42 6.94
C GLY A 51 1.70 20.98 6.81
N ARG A 52 1.10 20.03 7.54
CA ARG A 52 1.39 18.60 7.38
C ARG A 52 0.49 17.98 6.31
N PRO A 53 0.98 17.04 5.47
CA PRO A 53 0.12 16.28 4.57
C PRO A 53 -1.03 15.65 5.36
N GLU A 54 -2.25 15.85 4.87
CA GLU A 54 -3.47 15.33 5.50
C GLU A 54 -3.48 13.80 5.49
N GLN A 55 -2.84 13.22 4.47
CA GLN A 55 -2.69 11.78 4.29
C GLN A 55 -2.02 11.12 5.51
N ARG A 56 -2.71 10.13 6.08
CA ARG A 56 -2.19 9.23 7.10
C ARG A 56 -1.44 8.10 6.42
N TRP A 57 -0.51 7.50 7.14
CA TRP A 57 0.21 6.32 6.66
C TRP A 57 -0.74 5.16 6.32
N LEU A 58 -1.88 5.05 7.03
CA LEU A 58 -2.94 4.09 6.75
C LEU A 58 -3.65 4.36 5.42
N ASP A 59 -3.86 5.62 5.06
CA ASP A 59 -4.52 5.99 3.81
C ASP A 59 -3.65 5.57 2.62
N THR A 60 -2.34 5.80 2.70
CA THR A 60 -1.37 5.30 1.69
C THR A 60 -1.37 3.78 1.60
N LEU A 61 -1.53 3.09 2.73
CA LEU A 61 -1.54 1.63 2.79
C LEU A 61 -2.83 1.05 2.19
N TYR A 62 -3.96 1.74 2.40
CA TYR A 62 -5.22 1.42 1.73
C TYR A 62 -5.09 1.55 0.22
N ASP A 63 -4.43 2.61 -0.27
CA ASP A 63 -4.14 2.78 -1.69
C ASP A 63 -3.24 1.67 -2.24
N ASP A 64 -2.18 1.27 -1.52
CA ASP A 64 -1.30 0.16 -1.91
C ASP A 64 -2.08 -1.16 -2.02
N LEU A 65 -2.94 -1.46 -1.05
CA LEU A 65 -3.79 -2.65 -1.06
C LEU A 65 -4.77 -2.61 -2.23
N LYS A 66 -5.38 -1.45 -2.49
CA LYS A 66 -6.28 -1.24 -3.62
C LYS A 66 -5.56 -1.45 -4.95
N GLN A 67 -4.34 -0.93 -5.09
CA GLN A 67 -3.52 -1.16 -6.28
C GLN A 67 -3.19 -2.64 -6.47
N LEU A 68 -2.78 -3.36 -5.42
CA LEU A 68 -2.52 -4.80 -5.53
C LEU A 68 -3.76 -5.61 -5.90
N VAL A 69 -4.90 -5.32 -5.28
CA VAL A 69 -6.17 -5.99 -5.59
C VAL A 69 -6.55 -5.74 -7.05
N LEU A 70 -6.51 -4.48 -7.50
CA LEU A 70 -6.85 -4.10 -8.88
C LEU A 70 -5.90 -4.74 -9.90
N THR A 71 -4.59 -4.71 -9.67
CA THR A 71 -3.58 -5.33 -10.55
C THR A 71 -3.76 -6.84 -10.61
N ARG A 72 -4.05 -7.49 -9.47
CA ARG A 72 -4.29 -8.94 -9.41
C ARG A 72 -5.59 -9.33 -10.10
N THR A 73 -6.67 -8.58 -9.91
CA THR A 73 -7.94 -8.81 -10.62
C THR A 73 -7.80 -8.56 -12.11
N ARG A 74 -7.07 -7.51 -12.52
CA ARG A 74 -6.83 -7.18 -13.93
C ARG A 74 -6.04 -8.28 -14.62
N CYS A 75 -4.95 -8.74 -14.01
CA CYS A 75 -4.15 -9.86 -14.53
C CYS A 75 -4.96 -11.17 -14.59
N MET A 76 -5.85 -11.43 -13.62
CA MET A 76 -6.76 -12.58 -13.67
C MET A 76 -7.82 -12.45 -14.78
N ILE A 77 -8.38 -11.27 -15.02
CA ILE A 77 -9.36 -11.03 -16.10
C ILE A 77 -8.70 -11.15 -17.48
N GLU A 78 -7.49 -10.57 -17.63
CA GLU A 78 -6.69 -10.64 -18.86
C GLU A 78 -6.25 -12.09 -19.17
N ARG A 79 -5.92 -12.89 -18.14
CA ARG A 79 -5.63 -14.33 -18.27
C ARG A 79 -6.86 -15.19 -18.55
N ASN A 80 -8.02 -14.84 -18.01
CA ASN A 80 -9.28 -15.54 -18.24
C ASN A 80 -10.03 -15.06 -19.51
N GLY A 81 -9.37 -14.27 -20.37
CA GLY A 81 -9.84 -14.06 -21.74
C GLY A 81 -11.18 -13.33 -21.88
N VAL A 82 -11.60 -12.51 -20.91
CA VAL A 82 -12.76 -11.62 -21.11
C VAL A 82 -12.26 -10.30 -21.71
N ARG A 83 -11.89 -10.33 -22.99
CA ARG A 83 -11.78 -9.12 -23.81
C ARG A 83 -13.17 -8.85 -24.39
N ARG A 84 -13.77 -7.71 -24.05
CA ARG A 84 -14.80 -7.09 -24.90
C ARG A 84 -14.13 -6.43 -26.09
#